data_AF-A0A1M6MAB5-F1
#
_entry.id   AF-A0A1M6MAB5-F1
#
_cell.length_a   1.000
_cell.length_b   1.000
_cell.length_c   1.000
_cell.angle_alpha   90.00
_cell.angle_beta   90.00
_cell.angle_gamma   90.00
#
_symmetry.space_group_name_H-M   'P 1'
#
loop_
_entity.id
_entity.type
_entity.pdbx_description
1 polymer ?
#
loop_
_entity_poly.entity_id
_entity_poly.type
_entity_poly.pdbx_seq_one_letter_code
_entity_poly.pdbx_strand_id
1 'polypeptide(L)'
;MTGSTLIILLASLWFIIFGLLITYNKKVREILVTGSRVTNKEAYVKFNGIFNIILGILGLVLGILDYFIKGYTLVFVVIFIVMMFSASLLQSLSAKKYK
;
A
#
# COMPACT_ATOMS: atom_id res chain seq x y z
N MET A 1 23.36 -3.37 -2.05
CA MET A 1 22.00 -2.82 -2.17
C MET A 1 22.14 -1.32 -2.27
N THR A 2 21.51 -0.67 -3.26
CA THR A 2 21.46 0.80 -3.26
C THR A 2 20.49 1.23 -2.16
N GLY A 3 20.67 2.45 -1.61
CA GLY A 3 19.75 2.98 -0.60
C GLY A 3 18.29 3.00 -1.11
N SER A 4 18.10 3.22 -2.40
CA SER A 4 16.80 3.22 -3.07
C SER A 4 16.09 1.86 -3.03
N THR A 5 16.79 0.75 -3.27
CA THR A 5 16.20 -0.61 -3.15
C THR A 5 15.70 -0.85 -1.72
N LEU A 6 16.50 -0.43 -0.72
CA LEU A 6 16.15 -0.59 0.69
C LEU A 6 14.89 0.21 1.04
N ILE A 7 14.76 1.44 0.53
CA ILE A 7 13.58 2.27 0.72
C ILE A 7 12.33 1.61 0.11
N ILE A 8 12.43 1.08 -1.11
CA ILE A 8 11.32 0.37 -1.77
C ILE A 8 10.87 -0.81 -0.90
N LEU A 9 11.81 -1.63 -0.44
CA LEU A 9 11.50 -2.81 0.38
C LEU A 9 10.89 -2.44 1.73
N LEU A 10 11.46 -1.46 2.44
CA LEU A 10 10.95 -1.01 3.74
C LEU A 10 9.55 -0.39 3.63
N ALA A 11 9.32 0.46 2.63
CA ALA A 11 8.00 1.02 2.38
C ALA A 11 6.97 -0.08 2.07
N SER A 12 7.37 -1.06 1.26
CA SER A 12 6.51 -2.20 0.90
C SER A 12 6.15 -3.07 2.10
N LEU A 13 7.12 -3.35 2.98
CA LEU A 13 6.88 -4.04 4.24
C LEU A 13 5.93 -3.26 5.14
N TRP A 14 6.09 -1.94 5.23
CA TRP A 14 5.19 -1.09 5.99
C TRP A 14 3.75 -1.20 5.48
N PHE A 15 3.53 -1.21 4.16
CA PHE A 15 2.20 -1.39 3.57
C PHE A 15 1.57 -2.74 3.93
N ILE A 16 2.36 -3.83 3.92
CA ILE A 16 1.87 -5.16 4.33
C ILE A 16 1.50 -5.13 5.82
N ILE A 17 2.39 -4.64 6.68
CA ILE A 17 2.16 -4.56 8.13
C ILE A 17 0.90 -3.72 8.40
N PHE A 18 0.78 -2.57 7.76
CA PHE A 18 -0.37 -1.69 7.93
C PHE A 18 -1.67 -2.34 7.45
N GLY A 19 -1.66 -2.99 6.28
CA GLY A 19 -2.83 -3.72 5.78
C GLY A 19 -3.25 -4.88 6.68
N LEU A 20 -2.28 -5.59 7.28
CA LEU A 20 -2.54 -6.61 8.31
C LEU A 20 -3.11 -5.99 9.58
N LEU A 21 -2.57 -4.87 10.06
CA LEU A 21 -3.09 -4.16 11.22
C LEU A 21 -4.53 -3.71 11.02
N ILE A 22 -4.87 -3.17 9.85
CA ILE A 22 -6.27 -2.86 9.48
C ILE A 22 -7.13 -4.12 9.52
N THR A 23 -6.59 -5.25 9.04
CA THR A 23 -7.33 -6.51 8.94
C THR A 23 -7.50 -7.22 10.28
N TYR A 24 -6.60 -7.09 11.25
CA TYR A 24 -6.67 -7.86 12.51
C TYR A 24 -6.90 -7.02 13.76
N ASN A 25 -6.53 -5.74 13.76
CA ASN A 25 -6.59 -4.90 14.95
C ASN A 25 -7.84 -4.02 14.96
N LYS A 26 -8.77 -4.32 15.88
CA LYS A 26 -10.02 -3.56 16.06
C LYS A 26 -9.79 -2.06 16.32
N LYS A 27 -8.75 -1.68 17.07
CA LYS A 27 -8.44 -0.26 17.35
C LYS A 27 -8.09 0.51 16.08
N VAL A 28 -7.29 -0.10 15.21
CA VAL A 28 -6.89 0.53 13.92
C VAL A 28 -8.11 0.68 13.01
N ARG A 29 -9.00 -0.30 12.99
CA ARG A 29 -10.27 -0.23 12.26
C ARG A 29 -11.16 0.92 12.74
N GLU A 30 -11.31 1.06 14.06
CA GLU A 30 -12.12 2.14 14.65
C GLU A 30 -11.56 3.52 14.32
N ILE A 31 -10.23 3.71 14.36
CA ILE A 31 -9.59 4.98 14.00
C ILE A 31 -9.89 5.35 12.54
N LEU A 32 -9.74 4.38 11.61
CA LEU A 32 -10.02 4.59 10.19
C LEU A 32 -11.46 5.00 9.91
N VAL A 33 -12.40 4.40 10.65
CA VAL A 33 -13.84 4.62 10.48
C VAL A 33 -14.30 5.91 11.16
N THR A 34 -13.79 6.22 12.34
CA THR A 34 -14.21 7.40 13.12
C THR A 34 -13.80 8.70 12.42
N GLY A 35 -12.68 8.68 11.70
CA GLY A 35 -12.22 9.80 10.86
C GLY A 35 -12.92 9.93 9.51
N SER A 36 -13.82 9.02 9.12
CA SER A 36 -14.37 8.96 7.76
C SER A 36 -15.91 8.90 7.71
N ARG A 37 -16.52 9.68 6.80
CA ARG A 37 -17.97 9.67 6.55
C ARG A 37 -18.32 8.49 5.63
N VAL A 38 -18.35 7.28 6.18
CA VAL A 38 -18.53 6.02 5.43
C VAL A 38 -19.82 5.33 5.90
N THR A 39 -20.73 5.00 4.98
CA THR A 39 -21.96 4.23 5.26
C THR A 39 -21.65 2.76 5.50
N ASN A 40 -20.79 2.14 4.68
CA ASN A 40 -20.40 0.74 4.83
C ASN A 40 -18.98 0.58 5.40
N LYS A 41 -18.91 0.63 6.73
CA LYS A 41 -17.67 0.63 7.52
C LYS A 41 -16.86 -0.67 7.36
N GLU A 42 -17.52 -1.82 7.39
CA GLU A 42 -16.85 -3.13 7.24
C GLU A 42 -16.24 -3.31 5.86
N ALA A 43 -16.99 -2.99 4.80
CA ALA A 43 -16.48 -3.13 3.44
C ALA A 43 -15.33 -2.16 3.18
N TYR A 44 -15.40 -0.93 3.70
CA TYR A 44 -14.33 0.06 3.62
C TYR A 44 -13.04 -0.41 4.32
N VAL A 45 -13.15 -0.92 5.54
CA VAL A 45 -12.00 -1.45 6.29
C VAL A 45 -11.38 -2.64 5.57
N LYS A 46 -12.20 -3.58 5.11
CA LYS A 46 -11.74 -4.77 4.38
C LYS A 46 -11.04 -4.38 3.08
N PHE A 47 -11.59 -3.43 2.33
CA PHE A 47 -10.98 -2.89 1.12
C PHE A 47 -9.61 -2.28 1.43
N ASN A 48 -9.52 -1.38 2.42
CA ASN A 48 -8.26 -0.74 2.77
C ASN A 48 -7.19 -1.74 3.25
N GLY A 49 -7.58 -2.72 4.07
CA GLY A 49 -6.66 -3.77 4.53
C GLY A 49 -6.08 -4.56 3.36
N ILE A 50 -6.95 -5.10 2.49
CA ILE A 50 -6.54 -5.89 1.33
C ILE A 50 -5.72 -5.04 0.34
N PHE A 51 -6.16 -3.79 0.08
CA PHE A 51 -5.50 -2.89 -0.84
C PHE A 51 -4.06 -2.60 -0.43
N ASN A 52 -3.81 -2.28 0.85
CA ASN A 52 -2.47 -2.05 1.37
C ASN A 52 -1.59 -3.32 1.30
N ILE A 53 -2.16 -4.50 1.58
CA ILE A 53 -1.43 -5.78 1.44
C ILE A 53 -1.00 -6.01 -0.01
N ILE A 54 -1.92 -5.88 -0.97
CA ILE A 54 -1.62 -6.08 -2.40
C ILE A 54 -0.54 -5.09 -2.86
N LEU A 55 -0.68 -3.82 -2.47
CA LEU A 55 0.28 -2.77 -2.80
C LEU A 55 1.68 -3.09 -2.28
N GLY A 56 1.76 -3.55 -1.03
CA GLY A 56 3.02 -3.95 -0.41
C GLY A 56 3.64 -5.19 -1.07
N ILE A 57 2.83 -6.16 -1.49
CA ILE A 57 3.33 -7.33 -2.25
C ILE A 57 3.91 -6.88 -3.61
N LEU A 58 3.21 -6.02 -4.35
CA LEU A 58 3.72 -5.49 -5.63
C LEU A 58 5.01 -4.70 -5.44
N GLY A 59 5.10 -3.89 -4.39
CA GLY A 59 6.31 -3.16 -4.04
C GLY A 59 7.48 -4.06 -3.66
N LEU A 60 7.23 -5.16 -2.93
CA LEU A 60 8.25 -6.17 -2.63
C LEU A 60 8.76 -6.83 -3.91
N VAL A 61 7.86 -7.20 -4.82
CA VAL A 61 8.25 -7.77 -6.12
C VAL A 61 9.15 -6.81 -6.89
N LEU A 62 8.81 -5.52 -6.95
CA LEU A 62 9.65 -4.50 -7.58
C LEU A 62 11.01 -4.35 -6.90
N GLY A 63 11.06 -4.32 -5.56
CA GLY A 63 12.32 -4.22 -4.82
C GLY A 63 13.22 -5.44 -5.00
N ILE A 64 12.62 -6.64 -5.09
CA ILE A 64 13.35 -7.86 -5.42
C ILE A 64 13.89 -7.79 -6.85
N LEU A 65 13.09 -7.34 -7.82
CA LEU A 65 13.52 -7.20 -9.22
C LEU A 65 14.68 -6.19 -9.37
N ASP A 66 14.63 -5.05 -8.68
CA ASP A 66 15.73 -4.07 -8.64
C ASP A 66 17.02 -4.66 -8.05
N TYR A 67 16.91 -5.53 -7.03
CA TYR A 67 18.08 -6.21 -6.47
C TYR A 67 18.78 -7.14 -7.47
N PHE A 68 18.02 -7.85 -8.30
CA PHE A 68 18.57 -8.77 -9.31
C PHE A 68 18.99 -8.05 -10.60
N ILE A 69 18.25 -7.05 -11.06
CA ILE A 69 18.46 -6.35 -12.34
C ILE A 69 19.25 -5.06 -12.09
N LYS A 70 20.57 -5.22 -11.99
CA LYS A 70 21.50 -4.11 -11.76
C LYS A 70 21.53 -3.15 -12.96
N GLY A 71 21.68 -1.86 -12.67
CA GLY A 71 21.83 -0.81 -13.69
C GLY A 71 20.54 -0.06 -14.05
N TYR A 72 19.38 -0.55 -13.61
CA TYR A 72 18.07 0.07 -13.89
C TYR A 72 17.36 0.60 -12.63
N THR A 73 18.07 0.80 -11.52
CA THR A 73 17.49 1.21 -10.24
C THR A 73 16.63 2.46 -10.34
N LEU A 74 17.04 3.45 -11.14
CA LEU A 74 16.24 4.67 -11.33
C LEU A 74 14.88 4.37 -11.98
N VAL A 75 14.83 3.42 -12.92
CA VAL A 75 13.58 2.98 -13.56
C VAL A 75 12.66 2.30 -12.55
N PHE A 76 13.18 1.39 -11.71
CA PHE A 76 12.40 0.73 -10.67
C PHE A 76 11.83 1.71 -9.64
N VAL A 77 12.62 2.72 -9.25
CA VAL A 77 12.17 3.78 -8.35
C VAL A 77 11.03 4.58 -8.98
N VAL A 78 11.16 4.98 -10.25
CA VAL A 78 10.10 5.71 -10.96
C VAL A 78 8.82 4.87 -11.05
N ILE A 79 8.92 3.59 -11.42
CA ILE A 79 7.77 2.67 -11.47
C ILE A 79 7.12 2.57 -10.10
N PHE A 80 7.90 2.43 -9.02
CA PHE A 80 7.38 2.37 -7.66
C PHE A 80 6.62 3.63 -7.28
N ILE A 81 7.16 4.82 -7.57
CA ILE A 81 6.50 6.10 -7.30
C ILE A 81 5.19 6.22 -8.08
N VAL A 82 5.20 5.92 -9.38
CA VAL A 82 4.00 5.98 -10.24
C VAL A 82 2.94 5.01 -9.75
N MET A 83 3.34 3.80 -9.35
CA MET A 83 2.45 2.79 -8.78
C MET A 83 1.81 3.29 -7.48
N MET A 84 2.60 3.85 -6.55
CA MET A 84 2.11 4.39 -5.29
C MET A 84 1.13 5.56 -5.50
N PHE A 85 1.47 6.46 -6.42
CA PHE A 85 0.61 7.59 -6.74
C PHE A 85 -0.72 7.13 -7.36
N SER A 86 -0.65 6.26 -8.37
CA SER A 86 -1.84 5.69 -9.03
C SER A 86 -2.72 4.92 -8.04
N ALA A 87 -2.10 4.15 -7.15
CA ALA A 87 -2.81 3.44 -6.10
C ALA A 87 -3.56 4.38 -5.15
N SER A 88 -2.94 5.49 -4.72
CA SER A 88 -3.62 6.45 -3.84
C SER A 88 -4.84 7.09 -4.52
N LEU A 89 -4.76 7.38 -5.83
CA LEU A 89 -5.90 7.85 -6.61
C LEU A 89 -7.00 6.78 -6.71
N LEU A 90 -6.64 5.53 -7.04
CA LEU A 90 -7.59 4.42 -7.12
C LEU A 90 -8.26 4.13 -5.78
N GLN A 91 -7.51 4.24 -4.68
CA GLN A 91 -8.02 4.08 -3.33
C GLN A 91 -9.02 5.19 -2.98
N SER A 92 -8.72 6.45 -3.31
CA SER A 92 -9.63 7.58 -3.11
C SER A 92 -10.91 7.46 -3.93
N LEU A 93 -10.82 7.06 -5.19
CA LEU A 93 -11.99 6.83 -6.05
C LEU A 93 -12.84 5.67 -5.53
N SER A 94 -12.22 4.56 -5.16
CA SER A 94 -12.91 3.39 -4.61
C SER A 94 -13.52 3.68 -3.24
N ALA A 95 -12.88 4.55 -2.44
CA ALA A 95 -13.41 4.99 -1.14
C ALA A 95 -14.75 5.72 -1.28
N LYS A 96 -14.99 6.44 -2.39
CA LYS A 96 -16.29 7.08 -2.68
C LYS A 96 -17.43 6.07 -2.78
N LYS A 97 -17.17 4.82 -3.17
CA LYS A 97 -18.17 3.75 -3.26
C LYS A 97 -18.76 3.36 -1.89
N TYR A 98 -18.07 3.72 -0.81
CA TYR A 98 -18.47 3.39 0.56
C TYR A 98 -19.00 4.62 1.34
N LYS A 99 -19.09 5.79 0.69
CA LYS A 99 -19.85 6.94 1.21
C LYS A 99 -21.33 6.73 0.94
#